data_AF-A0A2A7MS33-F1
#
_entry.id   AF-A0A2A7MS33-F1
#
_cell.length_a   1.000
_cell.length_b   1.000
_cell.length_c   1.000
_cell.angle_alpha   90.00
_cell.angle_beta   90.00
_cell.angle_gamma   90.00
#
_symmetry.space_group_name_H-M   'P 1'
#
loop_
_entity.id
_entity.type
_entity.pdbx_description
1 polymer ?
#
loop_
_entity_poly.entity_id
_entity_poly.type
_entity_poly.pdbx_seq_one_letter_code
_entity_poly.pdbx_strand_id
1 'polypeptide(L)'
;MVRTHTVVPRETLWALALRYYADADLYHLIAAASGIPNPNVLSVGQKLIMPDFTRYTVVSGDTLSGVAQRFYGDAQLDWLIARASGIADPNAINVGQQLIIPEVTRYTIAPGDTLASLAQHFYGDSSFYRLIATVNNIANPNLINPGRVLVIFAGRSDGFGLRIVERNENDPRLWYYRFQTAAIGWNPGVNVLLPDGYRTSGLTYPVLYMLHGGAADFRQFDFLGIRDLTAGKPIIVVMPDGGQAGWYCNPVGSFVGPRNWETFHMAQLIPWIDANFRTFAEYDGRAVGGFSMGGFGALKYTAKYYGHFASTSSHSGPASLRRDGGLVVHWANLSSAVVELGGATVYGVPWDEARVSADNPVERIESYRNKRIFLVAGTSPDPVNWFDTVQETQVLAGQREFRQKLDEAGIPYEAHEVPGGHVFRPEMFVRDLDGIIARLRPASAAASASVAGPGADAPTD
;
A
#
# COMPACT_ATOMS: atom_id res chain seq x y z
N MET A 1 7.87 10.51 3.74
CA MET A 1 8.44 11.45 4.73
C MET A 1 8.52 10.74 6.08
N VAL A 2 9.49 11.08 6.92
CA VAL A 2 9.55 10.52 8.28
C VAL A 2 8.57 11.27 9.19
N ARG A 3 8.04 10.63 10.23
CA ARG A 3 7.26 11.33 11.26
C ARG A 3 8.19 12.27 12.03
N THR A 4 7.72 13.47 12.34
CA THR A 4 8.46 14.45 13.11
C THR A 4 7.65 14.95 14.31
N HIS A 5 8.34 15.44 15.32
CA HIS A 5 7.72 15.99 16.53
C HIS A 5 8.45 17.23 16.99
N THR A 6 7.72 18.22 17.51
CA THR A 6 8.30 19.39 18.16
C THR A 6 8.04 19.28 19.66
N VAL A 7 9.11 19.22 20.45
CA VAL A 7 9.03 19.03 21.90
C VAL A 7 8.22 20.14 22.56
N VAL A 8 7.25 19.77 23.39
CA VAL A 8 6.47 20.68 24.24
C VAL A 8 6.89 20.54 25.70
N PRO A 9 6.50 21.47 26.60
CA PRO A 9 6.92 21.43 28.00
C PRO A 9 6.60 20.09 28.67
N ARG A 10 7.56 19.58 29.46
CA ARG A 10 7.47 18.34 30.27
C ARG A 10 7.45 17.02 29.50
N GLU A 11 7.74 17.02 28.20
CA GLU A 11 7.92 15.76 27.47
C GLU A 11 9.29 15.12 27.75
N THR A 12 9.32 13.78 27.69
CA THR A 12 10.54 12.96 27.76
C THR A 12 10.59 12.03 26.54
N LEU A 13 11.78 11.55 26.18
CA LEU A 13 11.89 10.61 25.06
C LEU A 13 11.15 9.29 25.34
N TRP A 14 11.07 8.82 26.58
CA TRP A 14 10.29 7.62 26.96
C TRP A 14 8.79 7.81 26.73
N ALA A 15 8.24 8.94 27.17
CA ALA A 15 6.82 9.23 26.97
C ALA A 15 6.48 9.37 25.48
N LEU A 16 7.39 9.97 24.70
CA LEU A 16 7.26 10.05 23.25
C LEU A 16 7.39 8.68 22.60
N ALA A 17 8.35 7.84 23.00
CA ALA A 17 8.50 6.50 22.46
C ALA A 17 7.26 5.64 22.73
N LEU A 18 6.74 5.66 23.95
CA LEU A 18 5.49 4.99 24.30
C LEU A 18 4.32 5.52 23.46
N ARG A 19 4.22 6.84 23.24
CA ARG A 19 3.18 7.44 22.42
C ARG A 19 3.27 7.06 20.93
N TYR A 20 4.46 7.07 20.35
CA TYR A 20 4.67 6.92 18.91
C TYR A 20 4.86 5.48 18.45
N TYR A 21 5.23 4.59 19.37
CA TYR A 21 5.58 3.20 19.08
C TYR A 21 4.93 2.18 20.02
N ALA A 22 4.18 2.61 21.04
CA ALA A 22 3.65 1.75 22.09
C ALA A 22 4.74 0.94 22.84
N ASP A 23 5.98 1.43 22.82
CA ASP A 23 7.14 0.84 23.49
C ASP A 23 8.08 1.97 23.94
N ALA A 24 8.25 2.09 25.26
CA ALA A 24 9.06 3.14 25.87
C ALA A 24 10.57 2.93 25.63
N ASP A 25 11.03 1.70 25.38
CA ASP A 25 12.44 1.37 25.17
C ASP A 25 12.97 1.90 23.83
N LEU A 26 12.06 2.24 22.89
CA LEU A 26 12.40 2.88 21.62
C LEU A 26 12.80 4.36 21.76
N TYR A 27 12.96 4.88 22.97
CA TYR A 27 13.54 6.21 23.18
C TYR A 27 14.98 6.30 22.61
N HIS A 28 15.73 5.20 22.62
CA HIS A 28 17.06 5.09 22.00
C HIS A 28 17.02 5.34 20.50
N LEU A 29 16.00 4.81 19.81
CA LEU A 29 15.77 5.04 18.39
C LEU A 29 15.53 6.53 18.10
N ILE A 30 14.69 7.20 18.89
CA ILE A 30 14.42 8.64 18.75
C ILE A 30 15.71 9.44 18.99
N ALA A 31 16.47 9.09 20.04
CA ALA A 31 17.72 9.75 20.36
C ALA A 31 18.76 9.59 19.25
N ALA A 32 18.88 8.39 18.68
CA ALA A 32 19.76 8.10 17.55
C ALA A 32 19.38 8.93 16.32
N ALA A 33 18.10 8.91 15.94
CA ALA A 33 17.60 9.59 14.75
C ALA A 33 17.61 11.11 14.86
N SER A 34 17.44 11.63 16.08
CA SER A 34 17.43 13.07 16.36
C SER A 34 18.80 13.59 16.81
N GLY A 35 19.85 12.76 16.74
CA GLY A 35 21.21 13.17 17.11
C GLY A 35 21.37 13.61 18.58
N ILE A 36 20.51 13.12 19.48
CA ILE A 36 20.49 13.53 20.90
C ILE A 36 21.57 12.75 21.66
N PRO A 37 22.59 13.42 22.25
CA PRO A 37 23.63 12.72 23.01
C PRO A 37 23.15 12.28 24.38
N ASN A 38 22.35 13.11 25.07
CA ASN A 38 21.79 12.80 26.38
C ASN A 38 20.26 12.72 26.29
N PRO A 39 19.65 11.52 26.38
CA PRO A 39 18.20 11.34 26.24
C PRO A 39 17.38 11.98 27.37
N ASN A 40 18.02 12.38 28.48
CA ASN A 40 17.37 13.06 29.60
C ASN A 40 17.25 14.59 29.40
N VAL A 41 17.83 15.14 28.33
CA VAL A 41 17.86 16.59 28.07
C VAL A 41 17.13 16.89 26.78
N LEU A 42 15.92 17.47 26.90
CA LEU A 42 15.14 17.96 25.78
C LEU A 42 14.83 19.45 25.96
N SER A 43 14.94 20.21 24.87
CA SER A 43 14.56 21.62 24.84
C SER A 43 13.18 21.80 24.24
N VAL A 44 12.34 22.65 24.83
CA VAL A 44 11.06 23.04 24.22
C VAL A 44 11.31 23.65 22.83
N GLY A 45 10.53 23.23 21.84
CA GLY A 45 10.72 23.62 20.44
C GLY A 45 11.76 22.78 19.67
N GLN A 46 12.47 21.85 20.35
CA GLN A 46 13.39 20.94 19.67
C GLN A 46 12.64 20.02 18.72
N LYS A 47 13.14 19.92 17.49
CA LYS A 47 12.58 19.05 16.45
C LYS A 47 13.20 17.67 16.54
N LEU A 48 12.35 16.65 16.50
CA LEU A 48 12.70 15.23 16.61
C LEU A 48 12.23 14.47 15.38
N ILE A 49 12.97 13.43 15.04
CA ILE A 49 12.61 12.45 14.02
C ILE A 49 12.13 11.18 14.73
N MET A 50 10.97 10.69 14.30
CA MET A 50 10.36 9.45 14.75
C MET A 50 10.43 8.43 13.60
N PRO A 51 11.61 7.80 13.38
CA PRO A 51 11.81 6.89 12.26
C PRO A 51 11.03 5.60 12.44
N ASP A 52 10.88 4.86 11.34
CA ASP A 52 10.42 3.48 11.41
C ASP A 52 11.58 2.53 11.67
N PHE A 53 11.26 1.29 12.03
CA PHE A 53 12.26 0.31 12.41
C PHE A 53 11.80 -1.11 12.13
N THR A 54 12.76 -2.02 12.19
CA THR A 54 12.57 -3.47 12.21
C THR A 54 13.06 -4.01 13.54
N ARG A 55 12.33 -4.97 14.13
CA ARG A 55 12.88 -5.81 15.19
C ARG A 55 13.55 -7.03 14.59
N TYR A 56 14.80 -7.28 14.96
CA TYR A 56 15.57 -8.42 14.50
C TYR A 56 16.02 -9.26 15.69
N THR A 57 15.76 -10.56 15.65
CA THR A 57 16.21 -11.48 16.69
C THR A 57 17.61 -11.98 16.33
N VAL A 58 18.59 -11.74 17.19
CA VAL A 58 19.97 -12.23 17.00
C VAL A 58 19.96 -13.75 16.94
N VAL A 59 20.59 -14.30 15.90
CA VAL A 59 20.81 -15.74 15.74
C VAL A 59 22.29 -16.10 15.92
N SER A 60 22.58 -17.39 16.04
CA SER A 60 23.95 -17.88 16.18
C SER A 60 24.83 -17.43 15.00
N GLY A 61 25.99 -16.84 15.30
CA GLY A 61 26.93 -16.34 14.30
C GLY A 61 26.74 -14.88 13.88
N ASP A 62 25.70 -14.20 14.37
CA ASP A 62 25.50 -12.79 14.10
C ASP A 62 26.58 -11.91 14.74
N THR A 63 26.91 -10.84 14.02
CA THR A 63 27.66 -9.67 14.51
C THR A 63 26.87 -8.42 14.12
N LEU A 64 27.01 -7.30 14.84
CA LEU A 64 26.29 -6.08 14.46
C LEU A 64 26.69 -5.58 13.07
N SER A 65 27.96 -5.70 12.68
CA SER A 65 28.44 -5.38 11.34
C SER A 65 27.88 -6.31 10.26
N GLY A 66 27.73 -7.61 10.55
CA GLY A 66 27.03 -8.56 9.68
C GLY A 66 25.55 -8.20 9.49
N VAL A 67 24.86 -7.82 10.57
CA VAL A 67 23.47 -7.36 10.52
C VAL A 67 23.37 -6.03 9.75
N ALA A 68 24.27 -5.07 9.97
CA ALA A 68 24.31 -3.82 9.23
C ALA A 68 24.55 -4.04 7.72
N GLN A 69 25.48 -4.93 7.37
CA GLN A 69 25.70 -5.32 5.99
C GLN A 69 24.44 -5.92 5.36
N ARG A 70 23.70 -6.75 6.11
CA ARG A 70 22.47 -7.40 5.65
C ARG A 70 21.31 -6.42 5.42
N PHE A 71 21.14 -5.44 6.31
CA PHE A 71 20.00 -4.52 6.25
C PHE A 71 20.27 -3.24 5.47
N TYR A 72 21.51 -2.75 5.49
CA TYR A 72 21.89 -1.48 4.89
C TYR A 72 22.82 -1.63 3.67
N GLY A 73 23.31 -2.84 3.41
CA GLY A 73 24.34 -3.07 2.41
C GLY A 73 25.69 -2.46 2.79
N ASP A 74 25.89 -2.13 4.08
CA ASP A 74 27.07 -1.44 4.58
C ASP A 74 27.37 -1.82 6.03
N ALA A 75 28.42 -2.62 6.23
CA ALA A 75 28.85 -3.08 7.55
C ALA A 75 29.26 -1.94 8.50
N GLN A 76 29.64 -0.77 7.96
CA GLN A 76 30.06 0.39 8.77
C GLN A 76 28.89 1.13 9.42
N LEU A 77 27.66 0.71 9.17
CA LEU A 77 26.44 1.28 9.75
C LEU A 77 25.96 0.52 11.00
N ASP A 78 26.78 -0.37 11.56
CA ASP A 78 26.52 -1.09 12.81
C ASP A 78 26.29 -0.17 14.01
N TRP A 79 26.94 0.99 14.05
CA TRP A 79 26.73 2.00 15.07
C TRP A 79 25.28 2.51 15.13
N LEU A 80 24.55 2.52 14.00
CA LEU A 80 23.12 2.91 13.98
C LEU A 80 22.30 1.90 14.77
N ILE A 81 22.55 0.61 14.54
CA ILE A 81 21.87 -0.50 15.21
C ILE A 81 22.23 -0.47 16.70
N ALA A 82 23.51 -0.34 17.02
CA ALA A 82 23.97 -0.26 18.41
C ALA A 82 23.28 0.87 19.16
N ARG A 83 23.31 2.09 18.61
CA ARG A 83 22.70 3.28 19.24
C ARG A 83 21.19 3.17 19.35
N ALA A 84 20.50 2.70 18.31
CA ALA A 84 19.04 2.55 18.32
C ALA A 84 18.57 1.43 19.26
N SER A 85 19.40 0.41 19.47
CA SER A 85 19.13 -0.72 20.37
C SER A 85 19.63 -0.50 21.80
N GLY A 86 20.26 0.64 22.10
CA GLY A 86 20.83 0.93 23.42
C GLY A 86 22.05 0.05 23.79
N ILE A 87 22.75 -0.50 22.80
CA ILE A 87 23.91 -1.38 23.00
C ILE A 87 25.18 -0.54 23.18
N ALA A 88 25.82 -0.68 24.34
CA ALA A 88 27.05 0.04 24.67
C ALA A 88 28.30 -0.60 24.05
N ASP A 89 28.40 -1.93 24.08
CA ASP A 89 29.47 -2.70 23.44
C ASP A 89 28.93 -3.45 22.22
N PRO A 90 29.27 -3.02 20.99
CA PRO A 90 28.85 -3.67 19.75
C PRO A 90 29.20 -5.16 19.63
N ASN A 91 30.19 -5.64 20.39
CA ASN A 91 30.63 -7.04 20.39
C ASN A 91 29.85 -7.91 21.39
N ALA A 92 29.03 -7.30 22.25
CA ALA A 92 28.31 -7.98 23.33
C ALA A 92 26.83 -8.24 22.97
N ILE A 93 26.57 -8.83 21.80
CA ILE A 93 25.21 -9.26 21.42
C ILE A 93 25.00 -10.74 21.73
N ASN A 94 23.79 -11.09 22.18
CA ASN A 94 23.45 -12.45 22.59
C ASN A 94 22.38 -13.05 21.68
N VAL A 95 22.47 -14.36 21.39
CA VAL A 95 21.43 -15.09 20.66
C VAL A 95 20.08 -14.92 21.38
N GLY A 96 19.03 -14.59 20.61
CA GLY A 96 17.70 -14.30 21.12
C GLY A 96 17.44 -12.83 21.48
N GLN A 97 18.49 -11.99 21.55
CA GLN A 97 18.35 -10.56 21.79
C GLN A 97 17.59 -9.88 20.64
N GLN A 98 16.69 -8.95 20.96
CA GLN A 98 16.02 -8.11 19.97
C GLN A 98 16.89 -6.87 19.66
N LEU A 99 17.28 -6.72 18.40
CA LEU A 99 17.88 -5.51 17.86
C LEU A 99 16.81 -4.62 17.23
N ILE A 100 16.98 -3.32 17.38
CA ILE A 100 16.24 -2.30 16.67
C ILE A 100 17.08 -1.87 15.46
N ILE A 101 16.55 -2.16 14.26
CA ILE A 101 17.16 -1.78 12.99
C ILE A 101 16.38 -0.58 12.44
N PRO A 102 16.86 0.65 12.58
CA PRO A 102 16.19 1.80 11.99
C PRO A 102 16.02 1.67 10.48
N GLU A 103 14.88 2.09 9.96
CA GLU A 103 14.68 2.27 8.53
C GLU A 103 15.45 3.52 8.08
N VAL A 104 16.30 3.37 7.07
CA VAL A 104 17.11 4.46 6.52
C VAL A 104 17.13 4.40 5.00
N THR A 105 17.19 5.57 4.39
CA THR A 105 17.52 5.75 2.98
C THR A 105 18.98 6.16 2.87
N ARG A 106 19.75 5.45 2.03
CA ARG A 106 21.10 5.85 1.65
C ARG A 106 21.00 6.74 0.42
N TYR A 107 21.33 8.02 0.58
CA TYR A 107 21.19 9.03 -0.47
C TYR A 107 22.54 9.55 -0.92
N THR A 108 22.86 9.41 -2.20
CA THR A 108 24.08 9.98 -2.79
C THR A 108 23.82 11.43 -3.15
N ILE A 109 24.60 12.35 -2.57
CA ILE A 109 24.48 13.80 -2.82
C ILE A 109 24.68 14.07 -4.31
N ALA A 110 23.68 14.71 -4.92
CA ALA A 110 23.70 15.18 -6.29
C ALA A 110 24.27 16.61 -6.37
N PRO A 111 24.80 17.03 -7.54
CA PRO A 111 25.17 18.42 -7.78
C PRO A 111 23.97 19.36 -7.55
N GLY A 112 24.18 20.42 -6.75
CA GLY A 112 23.14 21.40 -6.42
C GLY A 112 22.36 21.11 -5.14
N ASP A 113 22.57 19.96 -4.50
CA ASP A 113 21.95 19.66 -3.22
C ASP A 113 22.45 20.59 -2.10
N THR A 114 21.54 20.88 -1.17
CA THR A 114 21.85 21.45 0.13
C THR A 114 21.20 20.61 1.20
N LEU A 115 21.72 20.60 2.43
CA LEU A 115 21.05 19.88 3.52
C LEU A 115 19.63 20.42 3.79
N ALA A 116 19.37 21.69 3.48
CA ALA A 116 18.04 22.30 3.58
C ALA A 116 17.08 21.77 2.52
N SER A 117 17.51 21.66 1.26
CA SER A 117 16.68 21.08 0.19
C SER A 117 16.41 19.60 0.42
N LEU A 118 17.41 18.85 0.91
CA LEU A 118 17.24 17.45 1.28
C LEU A 118 16.31 17.28 2.48
N ALA A 119 16.42 18.12 3.51
CA ALA A 119 15.50 18.12 4.64
C ALA A 119 14.05 18.46 4.21
N GLN A 120 13.89 19.44 3.33
CA GLN A 120 12.59 19.75 2.74
C GLN A 120 12.02 18.56 1.97
N HIS A 121 12.85 17.86 1.21
CA HIS A 121 12.44 16.70 0.42
C HIS A 121 12.05 15.49 1.29
N PHE A 122 12.92 15.09 2.23
CA PHE A 122 12.72 13.87 3.01
C PHE A 122 11.82 14.07 4.23
N TYR A 123 11.81 15.27 4.82
CA TYR A 123 11.13 15.57 6.08
C TYR A 123 10.03 16.62 5.95
N GLY A 124 9.83 17.19 4.75
CA GLY A 124 8.79 18.20 4.51
C GLY A 124 9.10 19.57 5.12
N ASP A 125 10.27 19.72 5.74
CA ASP A 125 10.65 20.93 6.46
C ASP A 125 12.18 21.11 6.43
N SER A 126 12.61 22.15 5.71
CA SER A 126 14.03 22.50 5.54
C SER A 126 14.80 22.70 6.84
N SER A 127 14.14 23.04 7.95
CA SER A 127 14.80 23.28 9.24
C SER A 127 15.37 22.00 9.89
N PHE A 128 14.99 20.81 9.39
CA PHE A 128 15.56 19.53 9.82
C PHE A 128 16.99 19.28 9.30
N TYR A 129 17.56 20.20 8.51
CA TYR A 129 18.91 20.05 7.94
C TYR A 129 20.00 19.78 8.99
N ARG A 130 19.86 20.32 10.21
CA ARG A 130 20.82 20.11 11.32
C ARG A 130 20.83 18.66 11.80
N LEU A 131 19.70 17.98 11.73
CA LEU A 131 19.59 16.58 12.10
C LEU A 131 20.28 15.69 11.07
N ILE A 132 20.11 15.99 9.78
CA ILE A 132 20.86 15.33 8.69
C ILE A 132 22.37 15.52 8.92
N ALA A 133 22.80 16.75 9.20
CA ALA A 133 24.21 17.04 9.45
C ALA A 133 24.76 16.24 10.64
N THR A 134 24.03 16.22 11.75
CA THR A 134 24.45 15.55 13.00
C THR A 134 24.59 14.04 12.82
N VAL A 135 23.56 13.39 12.26
CA VAL A 135 23.56 11.93 12.02
C VAL A 135 24.68 11.52 11.07
N ASN A 136 25.00 12.37 10.11
CA ASN A 136 26.03 12.09 9.11
C ASN A 136 27.42 12.60 9.48
N ASN A 137 27.62 13.12 10.71
CA ASN A 137 28.88 13.71 11.16
C ASN A 137 29.41 14.78 10.20
N ILE A 138 28.55 15.74 9.83
CA ILE A 138 28.88 16.88 8.98
C ILE A 138 29.10 18.10 9.87
N ALA A 139 30.35 18.53 10.03
CA ALA A 139 30.71 19.67 10.86
C ALA A 139 30.19 21.01 10.30
N ASN A 140 30.28 21.21 8.98
CA ASN A 140 29.76 22.40 8.31
C ASN A 140 28.61 22.02 7.35
N PRO A 141 27.35 22.29 7.72
CA PRO A 141 26.17 21.98 6.90
C PRO A 141 26.15 22.59 5.49
N ASN A 142 26.94 23.64 5.25
CA ASN A 142 27.04 24.32 3.95
C ASN A 142 28.10 23.68 3.03
N LEU A 143 28.93 22.76 3.54
CA LEU A 143 29.99 22.09 2.79
C LEU A 143 29.65 20.61 2.64
N ILE A 144 28.76 20.30 1.70
CA ILE A 144 28.47 18.94 1.26
C ILE A 144 29.01 18.71 -0.14
N ASN A 145 29.62 17.54 -0.36
CA ASN A 145 30.27 17.19 -1.62
C ASN A 145 29.40 16.19 -2.39
N PRO A 146 29.09 16.43 -3.68
CA PRO A 146 28.46 15.44 -4.53
C PRO A 146 29.19 14.10 -4.50
N GLY A 147 28.44 13.00 -4.54
CA GLY A 147 28.97 11.64 -4.45
C GLY A 147 29.12 11.10 -3.02
N ARG A 148 29.09 11.94 -1.98
CA ARG A 148 29.01 11.45 -0.60
C ARG A 148 27.64 10.81 -0.36
N VAL A 149 27.62 9.64 0.28
CA VAL A 149 26.39 8.96 0.69
C VAL A 149 26.00 9.44 2.09
N LEU A 150 24.75 9.86 2.23
CA LEU A 150 24.11 10.23 3.48
C LEU A 150 23.18 9.13 3.95
N VAL A 151 23.16 8.90 5.27
CA VAL A 151 22.11 8.18 5.98
C VAL A 151 20.99 9.16 6.29
N ILE A 152 19.81 8.91 5.73
CA ILE A 152 18.59 9.67 6.00
C ILE A 152 17.61 8.72 6.69
N PHE A 153 17.26 8.98 7.94
CA PHE A 153 16.24 8.19 8.62
C PHE A 153 14.92 8.26 7.87
N ALA A 154 14.31 7.10 7.65
CA ALA A 154 13.10 6.95 6.86
C ALA A 154 11.93 6.50 7.74
N GLY A 155 10.73 6.72 7.22
CA GLY A 155 9.50 6.22 7.79
C GLY A 155 8.38 6.41 6.80
N ARG A 156 7.26 5.73 7.06
CA ARG A 156 6.01 5.93 6.35
C ARG A 156 5.38 7.25 6.83
N SER A 157 5.01 8.11 5.89
CA SER A 157 4.33 9.37 6.18
C SER A 157 2.91 9.41 5.66
N ASP A 158 2.18 10.37 6.21
CA ASP A 158 1.08 11.06 5.55
C ASP A 158 1.44 11.52 4.11
N GLY A 159 0.40 11.70 3.29
CA GLY A 159 0.54 12.13 1.91
C GLY A 159 -0.72 11.82 1.11
N PHE A 160 -0.90 12.48 -0.04
CA PHE A 160 -2.02 12.22 -0.96
C PHE A 160 -3.41 12.33 -0.31
N GLY A 161 -3.54 13.19 0.71
CA GLY A 161 -4.77 13.37 1.49
C GLY A 161 -5.04 12.28 2.52
N LEU A 162 -4.08 11.40 2.79
CA LEU A 162 -4.10 10.41 3.86
C LEU A 162 -3.21 10.86 5.01
N ARG A 163 -3.74 10.77 6.23
CA ARG A 163 -2.99 10.91 7.47
C ARG A 163 -3.04 9.61 8.25
N ILE A 164 -1.89 9.03 8.59
CA ILE A 164 -1.82 7.80 9.39
C ILE A 164 -2.29 8.13 10.81
N VAL A 165 -3.34 7.46 11.27
CA VAL A 165 -3.88 7.63 12.64
C VAL A 165 -3.69 6.38 13.49
N GLU A 166 -3.51 5.23 12.86
CA GLU A 166 -3.22 3.95 13.52
C GLU A 166 -2.36 3.09 12.59
N ARG A 167 -1.47 2.27 13.15
CA ARG A 167 -0.73 1.27 12.38
C ARG A 167 -0.13 0.19 13.29
N ASN A 168 0.19 -0.95 12.70
CA ASN A 168 1.02 -1.98 13.33
C ASN A 168 1.91 -2.63 12.26
N GLU A 169 3.21 -2.61 12.50
CA GLU A 169 4.25 -3.13 11.60
C GLU A 169 5.08 -4.24 12.29
N ASN A 170 4.57 -4.80 13.39
CA ASN A 170 5.28 -5.79 14.22
C ASN A 170 5.33 -7.18 13.59
N ASP A 171 4.34 -7.52 12.76
CA ASP A 171 4.36 -8.76 11.99
C ASP A 171 5.46 -8.68 10.92
N PRO A 172 6.20 -9.78 10.65
CA PRO A 172 7.26 -9.76 9.65
C PRO A 172 6.74 -9.46 8.23
N ARG A 173 5.48 -9.76 7.92
CA ARG A 173 4.89 -9.61 6.59
C ARG A 173 3.61 -8.78 6.56
N LEU A 174 2.66 -8.98 7.46
CA LEU A 174 1.36 -8.28 7.41
C LEU A 174 1.36 -7.02 8.27
N TRP A 175 1.42 -5.86 7.62
CA TRP A 175 1.26 -4.59 8.30
C TRP A 175 -0.15 -4.05 8.09
N TYR A 176 -0.67 -3.31 9.06
CA TYR A 176 -1.93 -2.58 8.88
C TYR A 176 -1.77 -1.10 9.16
N TYR A 177 -2.63 -0.33 8.51
CA TYR A 177 -2.75 1.11 8.64
C TYR A 177 -4.22 1.51 8.75
N ARG A 178 -4.49 2.59 9.47
CA ARG A 178 -5.73 3.36 9.34
C ARG A 178 -5.41 4.80 8.99
N PHE A 179 -6.27 5.38 8.15
CA PHE A 179 -6.06 6.72 7.63
C PHE A 179 -7.21 7.64 7.98
N GLN A 180 -6.92 8.83 8.49
CA GLN A 180 -7.84 9.95 8.40
C GLN A 180 -7.76 10.55 6.98
N THR A 181 -8.92 10.78 6.35
CA THR A 181 -9.04 11.37 5.01
C THR A 181 -10.37 12.13 4.87
N ALA A 182 -10.45 13.09 3.96
CA ALA A 182 -11.71 13.76 3.61
C ALA A 182 -12.62 12.89 2.72
N ALA A 183 -12.10 11.83 2.11
CA ALA A 183 -12.86 10.97 1.19
C ALA A 183 -13.88 10.07 1.91
N ILE A 184 -13.57 9.68 3.16
CA ILE A 184 -14.34 8.72 3.96
C ILE A 184 -14.65 9.35 5.33
N GLY A 185 -15.88 9.19 5.81
CA GLY A 185 -16.34 9.78 7.07
C GLY A 185 -15.78 9.12 8.35
N TRP A 186 -14.93 8.10 8.21
CA TRP A 186 -14.22 7.42 9.31
C TRP A 186 -12.78 7.13 8.89
N ASN A 187 -12.03 6.37 9.70
CA ASN A 187 -10.66 5.98 9.40
C ASN A 187 -10.58 4.62 8.68
N PRO A 188 -10.64 4.55 7.33
CA PRO A 188 -10.56 3.29 6.59
C PRO A 188 -9.26 2.55 6.89
N GLY A 189 -9.36 1.23 6.93
CA GLY A 189 -8.22 0.33 7.16
C GLY A 189 -7.57 -0.15 5.87
N VAL A 190 -6.28 -0.44 5.92
CA VAL A 190 -5.54 -1.07 4.82
C VAL A 190 -4.55 -2.06 5.41
N ASN A 191 -4.61 -3.30 4.93
CA ASN A 191 -3.56 -4.29 5.15
C ASN A 191 -2.55 -4.24 4.00
N VAL A 192 -1.27 -4.30 4.31
CA VAL A 192 -0.17 -4.43 3.35
C VAL A 192 0.63 -5.67 3.73
N LEU A 193 0.53 -6.70 2.90
CA LEU A 193 1.25 -7.96 3.07
C LEU A 193 2.51 -7.94 2.21
N LEU A 194 3.65 -8.07 2.88
CA LEU A 194 4.97 -7.98 2.27
C LEU A 194 5.52 -9.37 1.86
N PRO A 195 6.36 -9.42 0.81
CA PRO A 195 7.16 -10.59 0.47
C PRO A 195 8.07 -11.01 1.62
N ASP A 196 8.44 -12.29 1.64
CA ASP A 196 9.51 -12.78 2.50
C ASP A 196 10.81 -12.02 2.25
N GLY A 197 11.49 -11.66 3.34
CA GLY A 197 12.77 -10.95 3.28
C GLY A 197 12.68 -9.51 2.75
N TYR A 198 11.48 -8.92 2.59
CA TYR A 198 11.31 -7.54 2.10
C TYR A 198 12.31 -6.59 2.76
N ARG A 199 12.42 -6.60 4.09
CA ARG A 199 13.28 -5.68 4.86
C ARG A 199 14.78 -5.78 4.52
N THR A 200 15.27 -6.92 4.04
CA THR A 200 16.70 -7.17 3.81
C THR A 200 17.07 -7.35 2.34
N SER A 201 16.11 -7.65 1.46
CA SER A 201 16.39 -8.00 0.07
C SER A 201 16.90 -6.82 -0.76
N GLY A 202 16.53 -5.58 -0.39
CA GLY A 202 16.78 -4.38 -1.18
C GLY A 202 16.00 -4.33 -2.50
N LEU A 203 15.09 -5.28 -2.75
CA LEU A 203 14.33 -5.37 -3.99
C LEU A 203 13.15 -4.39 -4.01
N THR A 204 12.79 -3.98 -5.21
CA THR A 204 11.54 -3.35 -5.59
C THR A 204 10.59 -4.41 -6.13
N TYR A 205 9.31 -4.35 -5.78
CA TYR A 205 8.34 -5.42 -5.99
C TYR A 205 7.13 -4.97 -6.82
N PRO A 206 6.49 -5.87 -7.59
CA PRO A 206 5.15 -5.65 -8.10
C PRO A 206 4.11 -5.65 -6.96
N VAL A 207 2.93 -5.08 -7.23
CA VAL A 207 1.84 -4.94 -6.25
C VAL A 207 0.54 -5.53 -6.79
N LEU A 208 -0.13 -6.37 -5.98
CA LEU A 208 -1.51 -6.78 -6.18
C LEU A 208 -2.43 -6.03 -5.20
N TYR A 209 -3.37 -5.24 -5.72
CA TYR A 209 -4.45 -4.66 -4.92
C TYR A 209 -5.61 -5.65 -4.87
N MET A 210 -5.93 -6.19 -3.69
CA MET A 210 -6.96 -7.21 -3.49
C MET A 210 -8.19 -6.63 -2.79
N LEU A 211 -9.28 -6.50 -3.54
CA LEU A 211 -10.51 -5.83 -3.17
C LEU A 211 -11.50 -6.82 -2.55
N HIS A 212 -11.96 -6.55 -1.33
CA HIS A 212 -12.87 -7.40 -0.57
C HIS A 212 -14.33 -7.39 -1.11
N GLY A 213 -15.10 -8.40 -0.73
CA GLY A 213 -16.53 -8.52 -1.06
C GLY A 213 -17.43 -7.65 -0.20
N GLY A 214 -18.74 -7.63 -0.51
CA GLY A 214 -19.72 -6.95 0.34
C GLY A 214 -19.78 -7.57 1.75
N ALA A 215 -20.21 -6.79 2.73
CA ALA A 215 -20.27 -7.13 4.15
C ALA A 215 -18.91 -7.55 4.78
N ALA A 216 -17.80 -7.20 4.13
CA ALA A 216 -16.45 -7.48 4.59
C ALA A 216 -15.62 -6.19 4.70
N ASP A 217 -14.33 -6.31 5.03
CA ASP A 217 -13.39 -5.20 5.08
C ASP A 217 -11.96 -5.65 4.70
N PHE A 218 -10.98 -4.75 4.87
CA PHE A 218 -9.56 -4.95 4.60
C PHE A 218 -8.92 -6.22 5.23
N ARG A 219 -9.60 -6.87 6.19
CA ARG A 219 -9.14 -8.11 6.85
C ARG A 219 -9.65 -9.39 6.18
N GLN A 220 -10.60 -9.31 5.24
CA GLN A 220 -11.25 -10.49 4.65
C GLN A 220 -10.23 -11.55 4.20
N PHE A 221 -9.27 -11.15 3.38
CA PHE A 221 -8.32 -12.10 2.79
C PHE A 221 -7.30 -12.62 3.81
N ASP A 222 -7.03 -11.86 4.89
CA ASP A 222 -6.22 -12.35 6.00
C ASP A 222 -6.90 -13.54 6.68
N PHE A 223 -8.20 -13.41 6.98
CA PHE A 223 -9.00 -14.52 7.52
C PHE A 223 -9.15 -15.69 6.55
N LEU A 224 -9.01 -15.46 5.24
CA LEU A 224 -9.01 -16.50 4.21
C LEU A 224 -7.62 -17.08 3.92
N GLY A 225 -6.61 -16.78 4.74
CA GLY A 225 -5.29 -17.42 4.68
C GLY A 225 -4.35 -16.85 3.61
N ILE A 226 -4.56 -15.62 3.13
CA ILE A 226 -3.73 -15.04 2.06
C ILE A 226 -2.23 -14.97 2.40
N ARG A 227 -1.85 -14.96 3.69
CA ARG A 227 -0.45 -15.01 4.13
C ARG A 227 0.27 -16.26 3.64
N ASP A 228 -0.40 -17.40 3.74
CA ASP A 228 0.14 -18.70 3.32
C ASP A 228 0.09 -18.83 1.80
N LEU A 229 -1.01 -18.39 1.17
CA LEU A 229 -1.18 -18.43 -0.29
C LEU A 229 -0.13 -17.60 -1.04
N THR A 230 0.45 -16.59 -0.39
CA THR A 230 1.47 -15.69 -0.94
C THR A 230 2.87 -15.93 -0.38
N ALA A 231 3.05 -16.93 0.49
CA ALA A 231 4.37 -17.27 1.04
C ALA A 231 5.37 -17.63 -0.08
N GLY A 232 6.59 -17.13 0.03
CA GLY A 232 7.65 -17.28 -0.96
C GLY A 232 7.44 -16.52 -2.28
N LYS A 233 6.33 -15.78 -2.43
CA LYS A 233 6.02 -15.06 -3.67
C LYS A 233 6.59 -13.62 -3.62
N PRO A 234 7.31 -13.17 -4.67
CA PRO A 234 7.94 -11.85 -4.68
C PRO A 234 6.95 -10.75 -5.09
N ILE A 235 5.88 -10.57 -4.33
CA ILE A 235 4.81 -9.58 -4.60
C ILE A 235 4.28 -8.97 -3.31
N ILE A 236 4.00 -7.67 -3.33
CA ILE A 236 3.28 -6.98 -2.25
C ILE A 236 1.79 -7.13 -2.51
N VAL A 237 1.01 -7.47 -1.48
CA VAL A 237 -0.46 -7.50 -1.57
C VAL A 237 -1.06 -6.40 -0.70
N VAL A 238 -1.80 -5.48 -1.30
CA VAL A 238 -2.51 -4.39 -0.62
C VAL A 238 -3.99 -4.73 -0.57
N MET A 239 -4.57 -4.78 0.63
CA MET A 239 -5.96 -5.10 0.88
C MET A 239 -6.62 -3.87 1.53
N PRO A 240 -7.26 -2.98 0.75
CA PRO A 240 -7.91 -1.81 1.29
C PRO A 240 -9.35 -2.08 1.71
N ASP A 241 -9.84 -1.30 2.67
CA ASP A 241 -11.26 -1.15 2.97
C ASP A 241 -11.96 -0.44 1.80
N GLY A 242 -13.10 -0.95 1.38
CA GLY A 242 -13.95 -0.45 0.31
C GLY A 242 -15.39 -0.24 0.75
N GLY A 243 -15.65 -0.27 2.06
CA GLY A 243 -16.98 -0.20 2.66
C GLY A 243 -17.73 -1.51 2.56
N GLN A 244 -18.58 -1.79 3.55
CA GLN A 244 -19.43 -2.98 3.61
C GLN A 244 -20.35 -3.08 2.38
N ALA A 245 -20.75 -1.96 1.78
CA ALA A 245 -21.43 -1.92 0.50
C ALA A 245 -20.98 -0.72 -0.34
N GLY A 246 -19.69 -0.38 -0.35
CA GLY A 246 -19.22 0.82 -1.04
C GLY A 246 -19.10 0.70 -2.55
N TRP A 247 -19.15 -0.54 -3.08
CA TRP A 247 -19.06 -0.86 -4.52
C TRP A 247 -17.85 -0.28 -5.24
N TYR A 248 -16.81 0.14 -4.50
CA TYR A 248 -15.61 0.77 -5.07
C TYR A 248 -15.94 2.03 -5.89
N CYS A 249 -17.00 2.74 -5.49
CA CYS A 249 -17.55 3.90 -6.19
C CYS A 249 -17.46 5.19 -5.37
N ASN A 250 -17.57 6.31 -6.07
CA ASN A 250 -18.02 7.56 -5.46
C ASN A 250 -19.55 7.66 -5.68
N PRO A 251 -20.37 7.66 -4.62
CA PRO A 251 -21.82 7.67 -4.77
C PRO A 251 -22.31 9.03 -5.32
N VAL A 252 -23.50 9.05 -5.93
CA VAL A 252 -24.16 10.31 -6.33
C VAL A 252 -24.53 11.17 -5.12
N GLY A 253 -24.71 10.56 -3.95
CA GLY A 253 -24.97 11.26 -2.71
C GLY A 253 -24.79 10.36 -1.48
N SER A 254 -24.69 10.99 -0.31
CA SER A 254 -24.65 10.33 0.99
C SER A 254 -25.27 11.25 2.04
N PHE A 255 -26.08 10.70 2.95
CA PHE A 255 -26.67 11.44 4.07
C PHE A 255 -25.94 11.21 5.40
N VAL A 256 -24.84 10.46 5.39
CA VAL A 256 -24.07 10.05 6.59
C VAL A 256 -22.59 10.43 6.49
N GLY A 257 -22.27 11.43 5.67
CA GLY A 257 -20.92 11.92 5.41
C GLY A 257 -20.23 11.22 4.22
N PRO A 258 -18.98 11.58 3.92
CA PRO A 258 -18.27 11.10 2.72
C PRO A 258 -18.11 9.57 2.65
N ARG A 259 -18.33 8.99 1.46
CA ARG A 259 -18.15 7.56 1.12
C ARG A 259 -17.49 7.40 -0.25
N ASN A 260 -16.49 8.24 -0.52
CA ASN A 260 -15.84 8.34 -1.82
C ASN A 260 -14.72 7.29 -1.96
N TRP A 261 -15.10 6.01 -2.04
CA TRP A 261 -14.18 4.87 -2.08
C TRP A 261 -13.28 4.89 -3.31
N GLU A 262 -13.81 5.28 -4.47
CA GLU A 262 -13.01 5.41 -5.69
C GLU A 262 -11.90 6.46 -5.55
N THR A 263 -12.22 7.61 -4.96
CA THR A 263 -11.20 8.62 -4.64
C THR A 263 -10.17 8.09 -3.65
N PHE A 264 -10.61 7.44 -2.57
CA PHE A 264 -9.70 6.86 -1.57
C PHE A 264 -8.71 5.89 -2.21
N HIS A 265 -9.15 4.95 -3.03
CA HIS A 265 -8.25 3.97 -3.66
C HIS A 265 -7.34 4.60 -4.70
N MET A 266 -7.92 5.29 -5.68
CA MET A 266 -7.21 5.65 -6.90
C MET A 266 -6.37 6.93 -6.76
N ALA A 267 -6.90 7.94 -6.07
CA ALA A 267 -6.22 9.23 -5.94
C ALA A 267 -5.37 9.33 -4.67
N GLN A 268 -5.65 8.52 -3.65
CA GLN A 268 -4.98 8.62 -2.35
C GLN A 268 -4.11 7.40 -2.04
N LEU A 269 -4.70 6.19 -2.06
CA LEU A 269 -4.01 5.00 -1.57
C LEU A 269 -2.92 4.50 -2.49
N ILE A 270 -3.18 4.33 -3.80
CA ILE A 270 -2.15 3.87 -4.75
C ILE A 270 -0.88 4.73 -4.69
N PRO A 271 -0.95 6.07 -4.84
CA PRO A 271 0.26 6.88 -4.77
C PRO A 271 0.88 6.88 -3.36
N TRP A 272 0.08 6.72 -2.31
CA TRP A 272 0.60 6.55 -0.95
C TRP A 272 1.39 5.24 -0.81
N ILE A 273 0.90 4.13 -1.37
CA ILE A 273 1.62 2.84 -1.37
C ILE A 273 2.95 3.00 -2.11
N ASP A 274 2.94 3.61 -3.29
CA ASP A 274 4.17 3.78 -4.08
C ASP A 274 5.20 4.70 -3.42
N ALA A 275 4.75 5.67 -2.64
CA ALA A 275 5.65 6.57 -1.90
C ALA A 275 6.22 5.95 -0.61
N ASN A 276 5.58 4.92 -0.06
CA ASN A 276 5.91 4.37 1.27
C ASN A 276 6.44 2.92 1.23
N PHE A 277 6.33 2.24 0.09
CA PHE A 277 6.82 0.89 -0.15
C PHE A 277 7.68 0.82 -1.41
N ARG A 278 8.60 -0.14 -1.48
CA ARG A 278 9.45 -0.39 -2.66
C ARG A 278 8.63 -1.08 -3.74
N THR A 279 7.86 -0.31 -4.49
CA THR A 279 6.97 -0.79 -5.55
C THR A 279 7.46 -0.33 -6.93
N PHE A 280 7.09 -1.07 -7.98
CA PHE A 280 7.15 -0.55 -9.34
C PHE A 280 5.92 0.32 -9.61
N ALA A 281 6.09 1.63 -9.53
CA ALA A 281 5.02 2.61 -9.68
C ALA A 281 4.54 2.82 -11.14
N GLU A 282 4.49 1.76 -11.94
CA GLU A 282 4.15 1.76 -13.36
C GLU A 282 3.08 0.71 -13.70
N TYR A 283 2.56 0.77 -14.92
CA TYR A 283 1.51 -0.14 -15.41
C TYR A 283 1.88 -1.63 -15.23
N ASP A 284 3.08 -2.02 -15.67
CA ASP A 284 3.57 -3.40 -15.54
C ASP A 284 3.96 -3.77 -14.12
N GLY A 285 3.96 -2.83 -13.17
CA GLY A 285 4.21 -3.07 -11.76
C GLY A 285 2.96 -3.39 -10.93
N ARG A 286 1.76 -3.23 -11.49
CA ARG A 286 0.51 -3.29 -10.71
C ARG A 286 -0.52 -4.26 -11.30
N ALA A 287 -1.16 -5.01 -10.41
CA ALA A 287 -2.38 -5.78 -10.67
C ALA A 287 -3.49 -5.37 -9.71
N VAL A 288 -4.73 -5.58 -10.11
CA VAL A 288 -5.91 -5.45 -9.24
C VAL A 288 -6.75 -6.71 -9.33
N GLY A 289 -7.13 -7.26 -8.19
CA GLY A 289 -7.99 -8.42 -8.09
C GLY A 289 -9.06 -8.19 -7.04
N GLY A 290 -10.11 -8.99 -7.04
CA GLY A 290 -11.07 -8.92 -5.94
C GLY A 290 -12.12 -10.01 -5.97
N PHE A 291 -12.84 -10.09 -4.86
CA PHE A 291 -13.92 -11.05 -4.66
C PHE A 291 -15.29 -10.37 -4.64
N SER A 292 -16.29 -10.90 -5.36
CA SER A 292 -17.66 -10.38 -5.36
C SER A 292 -17.75 -8.89 -5.73
N MET A 293 -18.23 -8.04 -4.84
CA MET A 293 -18.18 -6.58 -4.96
C MET A 293 -16.78 -6.08 -5.35
N GLY A 294 -15.73 -6.68 -4.80
CA GLY A 294 -14.34 -6.39 -5.16
C GLY A 294 -13.92 -6.88 -6.54
N GLY A 295 -14.50 -7.98 -7.02
CA GLY A 295 -14.29 -8.44 -8.40
C GLY A 295 -14.89 -7.46 -9.42
N PHE A 296 -16.06 -6.89 -9.11
CA PHE A 296 -16.58 -5.75 -9.87
C PHE A 296 -15.64 -4.54 -9.81
N GLY A 297 -15.20 -4.16 -8.61
CA GLY A 297 -14.25 -3.07 -8.41
C GLY A 297 -12.96 -3.23 -9.23
N ALA A 298 -12.42 -4.45 -9.30
CA ALA A 298 -11.21 -4.76 -10.05
C ALA A 298 -11.40 -4.57 -11.57
N LEU A 299 -12.49 -5.10 -12.12
CA LEU A 299 -12.85 -4.89 -13.53
C LEU A 299 -13.10 -3.40 -13.81
N LYS A 300 -13.94 -2.75 -13.01
CA LYS A 300 -14.25 -1.32 -13.12
C LYS A 300 -12.96 -0.47 -13.13
N TYR A 301 -12.09 -0.64 -12.14
CA TYR A 301 -10.86 0.16 -12.04
C TYR A 301 -9.94 -0.09 -13.21
N THR A 302 -9.83 -1.33 -13.66
CA THR A 302 -9.05 -1.67 -14.86
C THR A 302 -9.59 -0.96 -16.11
N ALA A 303 -10.92 -0.89 -16.25
CA ALA A 303 -11.54 -0.28 -17.41
C ALA A 303 -11.51 1.25 -17.42
N LYS A 304 -11.77 1.85 -16.26
CA LYS A 304 -11.86 3.31 -16.09
C LYS A 304 -10.48 3.95 -16.01
N TYR A 305 -9.54 3.28 -15.35
CA TYR A 305 -8.16 3.71 -15.15
C TYR A 305 -7.18 2.84 -15.96
N TYR A 306 -7.45 2.70 -17.25
CA TYR A 306 -6.81 1.77 -18.19
C TYR A 306 -5.28 1.76 -18.23
N GLY A 307 -4.62 2.83 -17.78
CA GLY A 307 -3.16 2.92 -17.66
C GLY A 307 -2.55 2.47 -16.32
N HIS A 308 -3.35 2.00 -15.35
CA HIS A 308 -2.86 1.72 -13.99
C HIS A 308 -2.49 0.27 -13.73
N PHE A 309 -3.13 -0.71 -14.38
CA PHE A 309 -2.98 -2.13 -14.05
C PHE A 309 -2.72 -3.00 -15.28
N ALA A 310 -1.63 -3.76 -15.25
CA ALA A 310 -1.28 -4.73 -16.28
C ALA A 310 -2.01 -6.09 -16.16
N SER A 311 -2.60 -6.38 -14.99
CA SER A 311 -3.42 -7.56 -14.76
C SER A 311 -4.67 -7.22 -13.95
N THR A 312 -5.78 -7.87 -14.31
CA THR A 312 -7.05 -7.77 -13.58
C THR A 312 -7.64 -9.15 -13.30
N SER A 313 -8.21 -9.32 -12.10
CA SER A 313 -8.80 -10.59 -11.68
C SER A 313 -10.16 -10.40 -11.01
N SER A 314 -11.18 -11.10 -11.50
CA SER A 314 -12.53 -11.08 -10.93
C SER A 314 -12.93 -12.44 -10.40
N HIS A 315 -12.89 -12.59 -9.07
CA HIS A 315 -13.34 -13.78 -8.37
C HIS A 315 -14.80 -13.59 -7.98
N SER A 316 -15.71 -14.23 -8.71
CA SER A 316 -17.16 -14.10 -8.54
C SER A 316 -17.68 -12.66 -8.58
N GLY A 317 -17.04 -11.75 -9.33
CA GLY A 317 -17.49 -10.37 -9.47
C GLY A 317 -18.42 -10.16 -10.66
N PRO A 318 -19.47 -9.32 -10.54
CA PRO A 318 -20.32 -8.98 -11.68
C PRO A 318 -19.55 -8.10 -12.67
N ALA A 319 -19.71 -8.40 -13.96
CA ALA A 319 -19.01 -7.70 -15.05
C ALA A 319 -19.94 -6.83 -15.91
N SER A 320 -21.25 -6.87 -15.70
CA SER A 320 -22.25 -6.14 -16.49
C SER A 320 -23.26 -5.42 -15.62
N LEU A 321 -23.30 -4.09 -15.71
CA LEU A 321 -24.21 -3.27 -14.92
C LEU A 321 -25.62 -3.16 -15.52
N ARG A 322 -25.75 -3.21 -16.84
CA ARG A 322 -27.03 -2.97 -17.54
C ARG A 322 -27.84 -4.23 -17.83
N ARG A 323 -27.21 -5.40 -17.70
CA ARG A 323 -27.85 -6.68 -17.97
C ARG A 323 -29.12 -6.85 -17.13
N ASP A 324 -30.08 -7.55 -17.71
CA ASP A 324 -31.33 -7.99 -17.06
C ASP A 324 -32.11 -6.82 -16.42
N GLY A 325 -32.14 -5.66 -17.08
CA GLY A 325 -32.83 -4.47 -16.59
C GLY A 325 -32.06 -3.71 -15.52
N GLY A 326 -30.73 -3.88 -15.45
CA GLY A 326 -29.88 -3.18 -14.50
C GLY A 326 -29.90 -3.75 -13.08
N LEU A 327 -30.13 -5.05 -12.94
CA LEU A 327 -30.23 -5.72 -11.62
C LEU A 327 -29.00 -5.45 -10.74
N VAL A 328 -27.79 -5.39 -11.31
CA VAL A 328 -26.57 -5.07 -10.55
C VAL A 328 -26.57 -3.63 -10.06
N VAL A 329 -27.06 -2.67 -10.85
CA VAL A 329 -27.19 -1.26 -10.42
C VAL A 329 -28.23 -1.14 -9.30
N HIS A 330 -29.38 -1.82 -9.44
CA HIS A 330 -30.39 -1.87 -8.39
C HIS A 330 -29.85 -2.50 -7.10
N TRP A 331 -29.10 -3.60 -7.22
CA TRP A 331 -28.45 -4.24 -6.08
C TRP A 331 -27.44 -3.32 -5.41
N ALA A 332 -26.59 -2.64 -6.18
CA ALA A 332 -25.63 -1.66 -5.66
C ALA A 332 -26.33 -0.51 -4.94
N ASN A 333 -27.37 0.06 -5.54
CA ASN A 333 -28.15 1.14 -4.93
C ASN A 333 -28.85 0.68 -3.64
N LEU A 334 -29.52 -0.47 -3.64
CA LEU A 334 -30.27 -0.97 -2.49
C LEU A 334 -29.35 -1.30 -1.31
N SER A 335 -28.27 -2.05 -1.58
CA SER A 335 -27.30 -2.43 -0.53
C SER A 335 -26.62 -1.20 0.06
N SER A 336 -26.17 -0.27 -0.78
CA SER A 336 -25.49 0.95 -0.31
C SER A 336 -26.43 1.90 0.42
N ALA A 337 -27.69 2.02 -0.02
CA ALA A 337 -28.68 2.87 0.65
C ALA A 337 -28.90 2.43 2.10
N VAL A 338 -28.96 1.13 2.34
CA VAL A 338 -29.18 0.56 3.67
C VAL A 338 -27.92 0.60 4.52
N VAL A 339 -26.75 0.26 3.96
CA VAL A 339 -25.53 -0.02 4.73
C VAL A 339 -24.57 1.17 4.80
N GLU A 340 -24.45 1.95 3.73
CA GLU A 340 -23.36 2.93 3.55
C GLU A 340 -23.80 4.39 3.52
N LEU A 341 -24.97 4.66 2.93
CA LEU A 341 -25.33 5.99 2.41
C LEU A 341 -26.52 6.64 3.11
N GLY A 342 -27.18 5.94 4.05
CA GLY A 342 -28.30 6.45 4.83
C GLY A 342 -29.55 6.77 4.01
N GLY A 343 -29.83 5.97 2.98
CA GLY A 343 -30.96 6.14 2.05
C GLY A 343 -30.60 6.81 0.72
N ALA A 344 -29.40 7.40 0.59
CA ALA A 344 -28.88 7.82 -0.72
C ALA A 344 -28.38 6.60 -1.53
N THR A 345 -27.93 6.81 -2.77
CA THR A 345 -27.60 5.71 -3.69
C THR A 345 -26.25 5.91 -4.38
N VAL A 346 -25.68 4.83 -4.92
CA VAL A 346 -24.41 4.87 -5.65
C VAL A 346 -24.60 5.55 -7.00
N TYR A 347 -25.62 5.11 -7.74
CA TYR A 347 -25.85 5.53 -9.12
C TYR A 347 -27.06 6.46 -9.28
N GLY A 348 -27.94 6.64 -8.29
CA GLY A 348 -29.14 7.49 -8.42
C GLY A 348 -30.44 6.69 -8.65
N VAL A 349 -31.59 7.34 -8.43
CA VAL A 349 -32.93 6.83 -8.77
C VAL A 349 -33.77 7.96 -9.40
N PRO A 350 -34.01 7.96 -10.73
CA PRO A 350 -33.39 7.08 -11.73
C PRO A 350 -31.85 7.21 -11.75
N TRP A 351 -31.15 6.18 -12.21
CA TRP A 351 -29.69 6.20 -12.18
C TRP A 351 -29.10 7.20 -13.20
N ASP A 352 -27.93 7.73 -12.86
CA ASP A 352 -27.07 8.56 -13.71
C ASP A 352 -26.43 7.67 -14.77
N GLU A 353 -26.91 7.82 -16.01
CA GLU A 353 -26.47 7.05 -17.16
C GLU A 353 -24.98 7.17 -17.44
N ALA A 354 -24.41 8.37 -17.28
CA ALA A 354 -23.00 8.60 -17.54
C ALA A 354 -22.12 7.88 -16.52
N ARG A 355 -22.55 7.83 -15.25
CA ARG A 355 -21.84 7.08 -14.20
C ARG A 355 -21.90 5.58 -14.41
N VAL A 356 -23.09 5.05 -14.72
CA VAL A 356 -23.25 3.62 -15.00
C VAL A 356 -22.36 3.23 -16.19
N SER A 357 -22.39 3.98 -17.30
CA SER A 357 -21.53 3.70 -18.46
C SER A 357 -20.03 3.86 -18.16
N ALA A 358 -19.63 4.82 -17.33
CA ALA A 358 -18.23 4.98 -16.94
C ALA A 358 -17.71 3.81 -16.10
N ASP A 359 -18.59 3.19 -15.30
CA ASP A 359 -18.25 2.13 -14.36
C ASP A 359 -18.53 0.72 -14.91
N ASN A 360 -19.22 0.58 -16.04
CA ASN A 360 -19.64 -0.70 -16.59
C ASN A 360 -18.52 -1.41 -17.38
N PRO A 361 -17.98 -2.56 -16.90
CA PRO A 361 -16.88 -3.25 -17.58
C PRO A 361 -17.17 -3.63 -19.05
N VAL A 362 -18.37 -4.13 -19.34
CA VAL A 362 -18.77 -4.56 -20.71
C VAL A 362 -18.90 -3.42 -21.71
N GLU A 363 -18.96 -2.17 -21.27
CA GLU A 363 -19.02 -0.99 -22.16
C GLU A 363 -17.63 -0.42 -22.48
N ARG A 364 -16.58 -0.97 -21.86
CA ARG A 364 -15.21 -0.45 -21.97
C ARG A 364 -14.22 -1.53 -22.43
N ILE A 365 -14.67 -2.51 -23.21
CA ILE A 365 -13.90 -3.70 -23.62
C ILE A 365 -12.51 -3.37 -24.16
N GLU A 366 -12.39 -2.35 -25.00
CA GLU A 366 -11.12 -1.93 -25.60
C GLU A 366 -10.05 -1.51 -24.58
N SER A 367 -10.45 -1.04 -23.39
CA SER A 367 -9.52 -0.68 -22.32
C SER A 367 -8.76 -1.89 -21.74
N TYR A 368 -9.25 -3.10 -22.00
CA TYR A 368 -8.66 -4.35 -21.53
C TYR A 368 -7.54 -4.89 -22.43
N ARG A 369 -7.25 -4.25 -23.57
CA ARG A 369 -6.13 -4.66 -24.43
C ARG A 369 -4.80 -4.62 -23.66
N ASN A 370 -3.92 -5.58 -23.98
CA ASN A 370 -2.57 -5.73 -23.41
C ASN A 370 -2.53 -5.95 -21.89
N LYS A 371 -3.62 -6.48 -21.34
CA LYS A 371 -3.74 -6.86 -19.92
C LYS A 371 -3.90 -8.37 -19.80
N ARG A 372 -3.42 -8.92 -18.69
CA ARG A 372 -3.85 -10.25 -18.26
C ARG A 372 -5.24 -10.11 -17.62
N ILE A 373 -6.16 -10.99 -18.00
CA ILE A 373 -7.53 -11.00 -17.48
C ILE A 373 -7.80 -12.40 -16.94
N PHE A 374 -8.19 -12.49 -15.67
CA PHE A 374 -8.55 -13.75 -15.02
C PHE A 374 -9.95 -13.67 -14.42
N LEU A 375 -10.81 -14.60 -14.80
CA LEU A 375 -12.23 -14.61 -14.42
C LEU A 375 -12.56 -15.96 -13.76
N VAL A 376 -13.20 -15.91 -12.60
CA VAL A 376 -13.72 -17.11 -11.95
C VAL A 376 -15.14 -16.85 -11.50
N ALA A 377 -16.02 -17.82 -11.72
CA ALA A 377 -17.38 -17.80 -11.17
C ALA A 377 -17.83 -19.21 -10.77
N GLY A 378 -18.67 -19.27 -9.73
CA GLY A 378 -19.38 -20.49 -9.36
C GLY A 378 -20.44 -20.88 -10.39
N THR A 379 -20.79 -22.15 -10.46
CA THR A 379 -21.82 -22.66 -11.40
C THR A 379 -23.14 -23.05 -10.74
N SER A 380 -23.25 -23.04 -9.40
CA SER A 380 -24.45 -23.50 -8.71
C SER A 380 -24.68 -22.76 -7.39
N PRO A 381 -25.87 -22.19 -7.14
CA PRO A 381 -26.19 -21.55 -5.87
C PRO A 381 -26.15 -22.56 -4.73
N ASP A 382 -25.36 -22.28 -3.69
CA ASP A 382 -25.30 -23.12 -2.49
C ASP A 382 -24.92 -22.31 -1.23
N PRO A 383 -25.77 -22.22 -0.19
CA PRO A 383 -27.14 -22.74 -0.09
C PRO A 383 -28.18 -21.86 -0.81
N VAL A 384 -29.31 -22.46 -1.16
CA VAL A 384 -30.40 -21.81 -1.92
C VAL A 384 -31.18 -20.84 -1.02
N ASN A 385 -30.80 -19.56 -1.01
CA ASN A 385 -31.73 -18.47 -0.77
C ASN A 385 -31.88 -17.61 -2.05
N TRP A 386 -32.93 -16.79 -2.08
CA TRP A 386 -33.24 -15.94 -3.24
C TRP A 386 -32.10 -14.97 -3.59
N PHE A 387 -31.44 -14.40 -2.59
CA PHE A 387 -30.32 -13.48 -2.77
C PHE A 387 -29.11 -14.19 -3.42
N ASP A 388 -28.81 -15.43 -3.03
CA ASP A 388 -27.70 -16.20 -3.58
C ASP A 388 -27.98 -16.69 -5.02
N THR A 389 -29.25 -17.00 -5.32
CA THR A 389 -29.67 -17.39 -6.68
C THR A 389 -29.53 -16.22 -7.67
N VAL A 390 -29.95 -15.01 -7.27
CA VAL A 390 -29.83 -13.81 -8.12
C VAL A 390 -28.37 -13.39 -8.24
N GLN A 391 -27.60 -13.40 -7.15
CA GLN A 391 -26.18 -13.02 -7.18
C GLN A 391 -25.37 -13.93 -8.09
N GLU A 392 -25.47 -15.25 -7.94
CA GLU A 392 -24.64 -16.17 -8.74
C GLU A 392 -25.08 -16.26 -10.19
N THR A 393 -26.39 -16.29 -10.46
CA THR A 393 -26.88 -16.32 -11.84
C THR A 393 -26.49 -15.04 -12.58
N GLN A 394 -26.60 -13.87 -11.94
CA GLN A 394 -26.25 -12.59 -12.56
C GLN A 394 -24.75 -12.39 -12.69
N VAL A 395 -23.94 -12.81 -11.72
CA VAL A 395 -22.48 -12.79 -11.80
C VAL A 395 -21.99 -13.67 -12.93
N LEU A 396 -22.44 -14.93 -12.99
CA LEU A 396 -22.02 -15.88 -14.02
C LEU A 396 -22.48 -15.41 -15.41
N ALA A 397 -23.74 -14.98 -15.55
CA ALA A 397 -24.27 -14.48 -16.82
C ALA A 397 -23.55 -13.19 -17.26
N GLY A 398 -23.26 -12.27 -16.34
CA GLY A 398 -22.48 -11.07 -16.61
C GLY A 398 -21.04 -11.37 -17.04
N GLN A 399 -20.36 -12.33 -16.40
CA GLN A 399 -19.03 -12.76 -16.82
C GLN A 399 -19.05 -13.49 -18.18
N ARG A 400 -20.10 -14.26 -18.49
CA ARG A 400 -20.31 -14.85 -19.83
C ARG A 400 -20.46 -13.77 -20.90
N GLU A 401 -21.27 -12.74 -20.65
CA GLU A 401 -21.41 -11.58 -21.55
C GLU A 401 -20.07 -10.86 -21.75
N PHE A 402 -19.34 -10.61 -20.67
CA PHE A 402 -18.04 -9.95 -20.74
C PHE A 402 -17.03 -10.75 -21.56
N ARG A 403 -16.97 -12.06 -21.36
CA ARG A 403 -16.12 -12.96 -22.15
C ARG A 403 -16.48 -12.97 -23.62
N GLN A 404 -17.76 -13.07 -23.95
CA GLN A 404 -18.22 -12.99 -25.34
C GLN A 404 -17.73 -11.70 -26.01
N LYS A 405 -17.82 -10.56 -25.32
CA LYS A 405 -17.34 -9.28 -25.86
C LYS A 405 -15.82 -9.20 -25.97
N LEU A 406 -15.08 -9.84 -25.06
CA LEU A 406 -13.62 -9.97 -25.19
C LEU A 406 -13.24 -10.82 -26.40
N ASP A 407 -13.95 -11.93 -26.64
CA ASP A 407 -13.78 -12.79 -27.82
C ASP A 407 -14.06 -12.01 -29.12
N GLU A 408 -15.16 -11.26 -29.16
CA GLU A 408 -15.51 -10.37 -30.29
C GLU A 408 -14.44 -9.31 -30.57
N ALA A 409 -13.76 -8.81 -29.53
CA ALA A 409 -12.68 -7.82 -29.63
C ALA A 409 -11.28 -8.42 -29.85
N GLY A 410 -11.15 -9.76 -29.85
CA GLY A 410 -9.88 -10.47 -29.94
C GLY A 410 -8.95 -10.25 -28.74
N ILE A 411 -9.50 -10.07 -27.54
CA ILE A 411 -8.74 -9.82 -26.31
C ILE A 411 -8.62 -11.15 -25.53
N PRO A 412 -7.40 -11.67 -25.30
CA PRO A 412 -7.24 -12.94 -24.61
C PRO A 412 -7.57 -12.81 -23.12
N TYR A 413 -8.16 -13.86 -22.57
CA TYR A 413 -8.45 -13.98 -21.14
C TYR A 413 -8.31 -15.44 -20.68
N GLU A 414 -8.20 -15.63 -19.37
CA GLU A 414 -8.33 -16.92 -18.71
C GLU A 414 -9.63 -16.92 -17.89
N ALA A 415 -10.46 -17.94 -18.04
CA ALA A 415 -11.74 -18.03 -17.33
C ALA A 415 -12.03 -19.44 -16.82
N HIS A 416 -12.59 -19.50 -15.61
CA HIS A 416 -12.96 -20.75 -14.94
C HIS A 416 -14.40 -20.67 -14.41
N GLU A 417 -15.22 -21.61 -14.84
CA GLU A 417 -16.53 -21.88 -14.24
C GLU A 417 -16.39 -23.13 -13.38
N VAL A 418 -16.54 -22.98 -12.08
CA VAL A 418 -16.19 -24.03 -11.09
C VAL A 418 -17.42 -24.42 -10.26
N PRO A 419 -17.60 -25.72 -9.95
CA PRO A 419 -18.71 -26.17 -9.11
C PRO A 419 -18.82 -25.43 -7.77
N GLY A 420 -20.04 -25.36 -7.24
CA GLY A 420 -20.36 -24.69 -5.98
C GLY A 420 -20.66 -23.20 -6.13
N GLY A 421 -20.96 -22.58 -4.98
CA GLY A 421 -21.55 -21.25 -4.92
C GLY A 421 -20.58 -20.07 -4.92
N HIS A 422 -21.04 -18.98 -4.32
CA HIS A 422 -20.39 -17.67 -4.26
C HIS A 422 -19.33 -17.62 -3.17
N VAL A 423 -18.27 -18.40 -3.35
CA VAL A 423 -17.18 -18.53 -2.38
C VAL A 423 -15.84 -18.11 -2.97
N PHE A 424 -14.96 -17.58 -2.13
CA PHE A 424 -13.56 -17.39 -2.49
C PHE A 424 -12.86 -18.75 -2.54
N ARG A 425 -12.07 -18.98 -3.59
CA ARG A 425 -11.48 -20.28 -3.92
C ARG A 425 -9.96 -20.22 -3.85
N PRO A 426 -9.32 -20.69 -2.76
CA PRO A 426 -7.87 -20.56 -2.56
C PRO A 426 -7.04 -21.15 -3.71
N GLU A 427 -7.45 -22.29 -4.25
CA GLU A 427 -6.79 -22.96 -5.37
C GLU A 427 -6.83 -22.15 -6.66
N MET A 428 -7.95 -21.48 -6.93
CA MET A 428 -8.07 -20.57 -8.08
C MET A 428 -7.29 -19.28 -7.85
N PHE A 429 -7.23 -18.79 -6.61
CA PHE A 429 -6.40 -17.65 -6.26
C PHE A 429 -4.91 -17.94 -6.44
N VAL A 430 -4.41 -19.12 -6.04
CA VAL A 430 -3.00 -19.48 -6.25
C VAL A 430 -2.65 -19.51 -7.74
N ARG A 431 -3.51 -20.12 -8.56
CA ARG A 431 -3.35 -20.13 -10.02
C ARG A 431 -3.35 -18.71 -10.60
N ASP A 432 -4.26 -17.87 -10.13
CA ASP A 432 -4.33 -16.48 -10.52
C ASP A 432 -3.05 -15.70 -10.15
N LEU A 433 -2.60 -15.86 -8.90
CA LEU A 433 -1.41 -15.24 -8.36
C LEU A 433 -0.16 -15.59 -9.17
N ASP A 434 -0.01 -16.86 -9.57
CA ASP A 434 1.10 -17.29 -10.43
C ASP A 434 1.05 -16.60 -11.80
N GLY A 435 -0.14 -16.49 -12.40
CA GLY A 435 -0.32 -15.76 -13.64
C GLY A 435 -0.07 -14.24 -13.51
N ILE A 436 -0.45 -13.63 -12.37
CA ILE A 436 -0.15 -12.24 -12.05
C ILE A 436 1.37 -12.04 -11.99
N ILE A 437 2.09 -12.86 -11.22
CA ILE A 437 3.54 -12.76 -11.06
C ILE A 437 4.26 -12.97 -12.39
N ALA A 438 3.77 -13.86 -13.25
CA ALA A 438 4.32 -14.07 -14.59
C ALA A 438 4.09 -12.88 -15.54
N ARG A 439 3.00 -12.12 -15.37
CA ARG A 439 2.67 -10.95 -16.21
C ARG A 439 3.40 -9.68 -15.76
N LEU A 440 3.53 -9.47 -14.46
CA LEU A 440 4.08 -8.22 -13.92
C LEU A 440 5.61 -8.17 -14.03
N ARG A 441 6.15 -6.96 -13.89
CA ARG A 441 7.59 -6.73 -13.78
C ARG A 441 8.16 -7.54 -12.61
N PRO A 442 9.17 -8.40 -12.84
CA PRO A 442 9.77 -9.19 -11.77
C PRO A 442 10.42 -8.31 -10.70
N ALA A 443 10.34 -8.75 -9.44
CA ALA A 443 11.05 -8.11 -8.35
C ALA A 443 12.55 -8.04 -8.65
N SER A 444 13.14 -6.86 -8.51
CA SER A 444 14.54 -6.61 -8.86
C SER A 444 15.09 -5.45 -8.03
N ALA A 445 16.42 -5.37 -7.90
CA ALA A 445 17.05 -4.23 -7.24
C ALA A 445 16.67 -2.94 -7.99
N ALA A 446 16.42 -1.85 -7.25
CA ALA A 446 16.17 -0.57 -7.87
C ALA A 446 17.33 -0.21 -8.80
N ALA A 447 17.03 0.12 -10.07
CA ALA A 447 18.03 0.69 -10.95
C ALA A 447 18.61 1.93 -10.27
N SER A 448 19.93 2.04 -10.17
CA SER A 448 20.58 3.23 -9.62
C SER A 448 20.09 4.45 -10.41
N ALA A 449 19.21 5.25 -9.81
CA ALA A 449 18.71 6.46 -10.43
C ALA A 449 19.85 7.48 -10.50
N SER A 450 20.62 7.47 -11.59
CA SER A 450 21.39 8.65 -11.99
C SER A 450 20.39 9.70 -12.46
N VAL A 451 19.99 10.60 -11.56
CA VAL A 451 19.12 11.72 -11.91
C VAL A 451 19.93 12.65 -12.82
N ALA A 452 19.67 12.61 -14.13
CA ALA A 452 20.07 13.68 -15.03
C ALA A 452 19.22 14.91 -14.66
N GLY A 453 19.90 16.02 -14.34
CA GLY A 453 19.24 17.29 -14.03
C GLY A 453 18.38 17.79 -15.19
N PRO A 454 17.41 18.69 -14.93
CA PRO A 454 16.53 19.20 -15.96
C PRO A 454 17.34 19.98 -17.00
N GLY A 455 17.46 19.42 -18.21
CA GLY A 455 17.97 20.11 -19.38
C GLY A 455 17.03 21.26 -19.72
N ALA A 456 17.57 22.47 -19.69
CA ALA A 456 16.92 23.65 -20.21
C ALA A 456 16.91 23.55 -21.74
N ASP A 457 15.74 23.29 -22.32
CA ASP A 457 15.45 23.64 -23.71
C ASP A 457 14.15 24.43 -23.72
N ALA A 458 14.30 25.76 -23.72
CA ALA A 458 13.28 26.66 -24.23
C ALA A 458 13.46 26.76 -25.75
N PRO A 459 12.41 26.56 -26.56
CA PRO A 459 12.51 26.88 -27.97
C PRO A 459 12.44 28.40 -28.14
N THR A 460 13.50 28.98 -28.69
CA THR A 460 13.46 30.27 -29.37
C THR A 460 12.94 30.04 -30.79
N ASP A 461 11.82 30.72 -31.09
CA ASP A 461 11.20 31.07 -32.37
C ASP A 461 10.88 29.99 -33.41
#